data_AF-A0A9Q2XQ47-F1
#
_entry.id   AF-A0A9Q2XQ47-F1
#
_cell.length_a   1.000
_cell.length_b   1.000
_cell.length_c   1.000
_cell.angle_alpha   90.00
_cell.angle_beta   90.00
_cell.angle_gamma   90.00
#
_symmetry.space_group_name_H-M   'P 1'
#
loop_
_entity.id
_entity.type
_entity.pdbx_description
1 polymer ?
#
loop_
_entity_poly.entity_id
_entity_poly.type
_entity_poly.pdbx_seq_one_letter_code
_entity_poly.pdbx_strand_id
1 'polypeptide(L)'
;MPLFHRLVAGCILAASALFTSGCVKDHGIDPMPLRLLSFTDNTHRYDLRFQADEDLLSLFERHTGNGQISERLVCALDGDENFDLEHVISYNLSGSPEFESRAADGSFNYLAQMSFSKTEPNRSTSTDLTRETIQRLLEKRTTIPCKLYITAFPYHAYFTLVMRIPVSVLLPEVDKHDYRPYIPPYVWAAPTLPDATPLAPFARQVEATMYSARLPITDAETGRALPRVAYVIQRKDGYLEYGTSDSEGYTHEVMSLTRETIKLYLVD
;
A
#
# COMPACT_ATOMS: atom_id res chain seq x y z
N MET A 1 -4.15 17.34 78.36
CA MET A 1 -5.62 17.52 78.37
C MET A 1 -6.01 18.23 77.09
N PRO A 2 -7.08 17.79 76.40
CA PRO A 2 -7.23 17.91 74.95
C PRO A 2 -8.20 19.03 74.54
N LEU A 3 -8.05 19.57 73.33
CA LEU A 3 -9.17 20.19 72.63
C LEU A 3 -9.22 19.75 71.16
N PHE A 4 -10.20 18.90 70.93
CA PHE A 4 -10.88 18.45 69.73
C PHE A 4 -10.91 19.37 68.47
N HIS A 5 -10.65 18.70 67.33
CA HIS A 5 -11.49 18.61 66.12
C HIS A 5 -11.42 19.64 64.96
N ARG A 6 -11.18 19.02 63.78
CA ARG A 6 -11.74 19.25 62.43
C ARG A 6 -11.12 20.34 61.55
N LEU A 7 -10.48 19.87 60.46
CA LEU A 7 -10.75 20.25 59.06
C LEU A 7 -9.93 19.26 58.19
N VAL A 8 -10.56 18.16 57.76
CA VAL A 8 -11.23 18.00 56.45
C VAL A 8 -10.21 17.93 55.30
N ALA A 9 -10.07 16.71 54.80
CA ALA A 9 -9.83 16.31 53.41
C ALA A 9 -9.44 17.42 52.43
N GLY A 10 -8.16 17.46 52.06
CA GLY A 10 -7.69 18.34 51.01
C GLY A 10 -6.28 18.00 50.57
N CYS A 11 -6.07 16.80 50.02
CA CYS A 11 -4.76 16.49 49.42
C CYS A 11 -4.74 15.38 48.33
N ILE A 12 -5.88 14.92 47.80
CA ILE A 12 -5.86 13.89 46.75
C ILE A 12 -6.93 14.17 45.68
N LEU A 13 -6.93 15.35 45.07
CA LEU A 13 -7.72 15.63 43.86
C LEU A 13 -7.05 16.76 43.05
N ALA A 14 -5.82 16.55 42.55
CA ALA A 14 -5.20 17.47 41.60
C ALA A 14 -4.05 16.84 40.78
N ALA A 15 -4.15 15.55 40.40
CA ALA A 15 -3.09 14.89 39.62
C ALA A 15 -3.59 14.06 38.44
N SER A 16 -4.81 14.30 37.96
CA SER A 16 -5.44 13.45 36.94
C SER A 16 -6.25 14.24 35.92
N ALA A 17 -5.64 15.23 35.25
CA ALA A 17 -6.22 15.86 34.05
C ALA A 17 -5.19 16.63 33.18
N LEU A 18 -3.97 16.13 33.02
CA LEU A 18 -3.08 16.55 31.94
C LEU A 18 -2.91 15.40 30.94
N PHE A 19 -4.04 14.83 30.48
CA PHE A 19 -4.04 14.25 29.15
C PHE A 19 -4.04 15.44 28.19
N THR A 20 -2.85 15.81 27.73
CA THR A 20 -2.71 16.68 26.58
C THR A 20 -3.48 16.04 25.43
N SER A 21 -4.70 16.50 25.17
CA SER A 21 -5.25 16.44 23.84
C SER A 21 -4.22 17.17 22.98
N GLY A 22 -3.39 16.44 22.24
CA GLY A 22 -2.52 17.05 21.26
C GLY A 22 -3.45 17.72 20.25
N CYS A 23 -3.66 19.02 20.39
CA CYS A 23 -4.48 19.77 19.47
C CYS A 23 -3.76 19.76 18.13
N VAL A 24 -4.34 19.05 17.17
CA VAL A 24 -3.93 19.14 15.78
C VAL A 24 -4.20 20.58 15.33
N LYS A 25 -3.20 21.21 14.73
CA LYS A 25 -3.24 22.59 14.28
C LYS A 25 -3.75 22.66 12.85
N ASP A 26 -4.44 23.75 12.52
CA ASP A 26 -4.65 24.11 11.13
C ASP A 26 -3.31 24.55 10.52
N HIS A 27 -3.07 24.15 9.27
CA HIS A 27 -1.86 24.51 8.53
C HIS A 27 -2.03 25.81 7.72
N GLY A 28 -3.26 26.26 7.46
CA GLY A 28 -3.53 27.50 6.72
C GLY A 28 -3.09 27.47 5.24
N ILE A 29 -2.92 26.29 4.66
CA ILE A 29 -2.51 26.10 3.26
C ILE A 29 -3.77 25.83 2.44
N ASP A 30 -4.04 26.67 1.45
CA ASP A 30 -5.22 26.53 0.60
C ASP A 30 -5.10 25.28 -0.31
N PRO A 31 -6.18 24.50 -0.49
CA PRO A 31 -6.21 23.39 -1.44
C PRO A 31 -5.88 23.85 -2.87
N MET A 32 -4.83 23.29 -3.45
CA MET A 32 -4.43 23.61 -4.83
C MET A 32 -4.95 22.58 -5.83
N PRO A 33 -5.21 22.98 -7.10
CA PRO A 33 -5.52 22.05 -8.16
C PRO A 33 -4.28 21.28 -8.62
N LEU A 34 -4.49 20.02 -9.05
CA LEU A 34 -3.51 19.25 -9.80
C LEU A 34 -3.92 19.16 -11.26
N ARG A 35 -2.95 19.18 -12.17
CA ARG A 35 -3.17 19.05 -13.62
C ARG A 35 -2.63 17.72 -14.11
N LEU A 36 -3.51 16.84 -14.59
CA LEU A 36 -3.09 15.59 -15.24
C LEU A 36 -2.26 15.89 -16.49
N LEU A 37 -1.11 15.22 -16.64
CA LEU A 37 -0.29 15.26 -17.84
C LEU A 37 -0.45 13.96 -18.65
N SER A 38 -0.25 12.81 -18.01
CA SER A 38 -0.37 11.51 -18.67
C SER A 38 -0.64 10.38 -17.68
N PHE A 39 -1.12 9.28 -18.22
CA PHE A 39 -1.19 7.99 -17.56
C PHE A 39 -0.69 6.96 -18.57
N THR A 40 0.30 6.16 -18.20
CA THR A 40 0.93 5.20 -19.10
C THR A 40 1.20 3.88 -18.40
N ASP A 41 1.03 2.79 -19.15
CA ASP A 41 1.45 1.46 -18.73
C ASP A 41 2.96 1.39 -18.44
N ASN A 42 3.33 0.69 -17.37
CA ASN A 42 4.68 0.35 -16.97
C ASN A 42 4.67 -1.09 -16.45
N THR A 43 5.75 -1.86 -16.64
CA THR A 43 5.82 -3.34 -16.53
C THR A 43 5.12 -3.96 -15.29
N HIS A 44 4.99 -3.23 -14.18
CA HIS A 44 4.30 -3.70 -12.96
C HIS A 44 3.33 -2.71 -12.31
N ARG A 45 3.23 -1.48 -12.85
CA ARG A 45 2.53 -0.33 -12.26
C ARG A 45 2.04 0.60 -13.37
N TYR A 46 1.41 1.69 -13.01
CA TYR A 46 1.07 2.73 -13.97
C TYR A 46 1.77 4.02 -13.63
N ASP A 47 2.39 4.64 -14.60
CA ASP A 47 2.98 5.95 -14.43
C ASP A 47 1.89 7.01 -14.59
N LEU A 48 1.54 7.70 -13.52
CA LEU A 48 0.66 8.87 -13.55
C LEU A 48 1.50 10.12 -13.39
N ARG A 49 1.57 10.93 -14.45
CA ARG A 49 2.25 12.23 -14.43
C ARG A 49 1.27 13.36 -14.26
N PHE A 50 1.62 14.31 -13.41
CA PHE A 50 0.79 15.47 -13.13
C PHE A 50 1.64 16.69 -12.72
N GLN A 51 1.01 17.85 -12.73
CA GLN A 51 1.61 19.13 -12.34
C GLN A 51 0.94 19.74 -11.12
N ALA A 52 1.74 20.46 -10.34
CA ALA A 52 1.29 21.35 -9.27
C ALA A 52 2.02 22.70 -9.35
N ASP A 53 1.37 23.76 -8.89
CA ASP A 53 1.94 25.11 -8.89
C ASP A 53 2.91 25.35 -7.73
N GLU A 54 2.86 24.49 -6.71
CA GLU A 54 3.77 24.50 -5.57
C GLU A 54 4.51 23.18 -5.41
N ASP A 55 5.61 23.20 -4.65
CA ASP A 55 6.39 22.01 -4.34
C ASP A 55 5.65 21.15 -3.31
N LEU A 56 5.00 20.09 -3.78
CA LEU A 56 4.26 19.16 -2.94
C LEU A 56 5.13 18.39 -1.95
N LEU A 57 6.43 18.20 -2.20
CA LEU A 57 7.31 17.42 -1.32
C LEU A 57 7.93 18.25 -0.20
N SER A 58 7.84 19.58 -0.29
CA SER A 58 8.31 20.51 0.74
C SER A 58 7.22 21.50 1.16
N LEU A 59 5.96 21.26 0.81
CA LEU A 59 4.84 22.17 1.00
C LEU A 59 4.72 22.64 2.45
N PHE A 60 4.72 21.70 3.40
CA PHE A 60 4.63 22.05 4.82
C PHE A 60 5.86 22.78 5.33
N GLU A 61 7.05 22.39 4.89
CA GLU A 61 8.29 23.03 5.31
C GLU A 61 8.31 24.49 4.88
N ARG A 62 7.88 24.76 3.64
CA ARG A 62 7.86 26.10 3.07
C ARG A 62 6.81 27.02 3.70
N HIS A 63 5.64 26.49 4.05
CA HIS A 63 4.54 27.29 4.61
C HIS A 63 4.58 27.41 6.13
N THR A 64 5.08 26.38 6.82
CA THR A 64 4.97 26.27 8.29
C THR A 64 6.32 26.16 9.00
N GLY A 65 7.42 25.91 8.27
CA GLY A 65 8.74 25.63 8.84
C GLY A 65 8.89 24.22 9.43
N ASN A 66 7.87 23.35 9.32
CA ASN A 66 7.90 21.97 9.78
C ASN A 66 7.86 21.00 8.60
N GLY A 67 8.60 19.89 8.70
CA GLY A 67 8.57 18.86 7.67
C GLY A 67 7.23 18.16 7.56
N GLN A 68 7.03 17.50 6.42
CA GLN A 68 5.93 16.57 6.17
C GLN A 68 6.35 15.12 6.43
N ILE A 69 5.37 14.24 6.65
CA ILE A 69 5.54 12.83 6.99
C ILE A 69 5.37 11.96 5.75
N SER A 70 4.31 12.20 4.96
CA SER A 70 4.04 11.42 3.77
C SER A 70 3.03 12.12 2.85
N GLU A 71 3.15 11.80 1.56
CA GLU A 71 2.30 12.24 0.48
C GLU A 71 1.73 11.02 -0.24
N ARG A 72 0.45 11.06 -0.56
CA ARG A 72 -0.19 10.00 -1.35
C ARG A 72 -1.24 10.57 -2.27
N LEU A 73 -1.18 10.18 -3.53
CA LEU A 73 -2.25 10.39 -4.50
C LEU A 73 -3.18 9.19 -4.46
N VAL A 74 -4.47 9.44 -4.26
CA VAL A 74 -5.51 8.41 -4.22
C VAL A 74 -6.64 8.81 -5.15
N CYS A 75 -7.11 7.86 -5.95
CA CYS A 75 -8.29 8.00 -6.79
C CYS A 75 -9.31 6.92 -6.43
N ALA A 76 -10.59 7.28 -6.39
CA ALA A 76 -11.67 6.32 -6.15
C ALA A 76 -12.21 5.75 -7.46
N LEU A 77 -12.24 4.42 -7.57
CA LEU A 77 -12.67 3.73 -8.80
C LEU A 77 -14.18 3.54 -8.86
N ASP A 78 -14.84 3.49 -7.71
CA ASP A 78 -16.28 3.26 -7.56
C ASP A 78 -17.08 4.54 -7.30
N GLY A 79 -16.46 5.72 -7.46
CA GLY A 79 -17.13 7.01 -7.32
C GLY A 79 -17.31 7.48 -5.88
N ASP A 80 -16.62 6.85 -4.93
CA ASP A 80 -16.46 7.36 -3.58
C ASP A 80 -15.75 8.73 -3.61
N GLU A 81 -16.37 9.76 -3.04
CA GLU A 81 -15.81 11.11 -2.98
C GLU A 81 -15.44 11.53 -1.54
N ASN A 82 -15.54 10.61 -0.58
CA ASN A 82 -15.04 10.85 0.76
C ASN A 82 -13.53 10.52 0.81
N PHE A 83 -12.70 11.54 0.92
CA PHE A 83 -11.24 11.40 1.00
C PHE A 83 -10.69 11.62 2.40
N ASP A 84 -11.55 11.68 3.43
CA ASP A 84 -11.11 11.87 4.81
C ASP A 84 -10.15 10.74 5.23
N LEU A 85 -9.13 11.06 6.02
CA LEU A 85 -8.10 10.08 6.43
C LEU A 85 -8.64 8.92 7.27
N GLU A 86 -9.83 9.05 7.86
CA GLU A 86 -10.49 7.99 8.62
C GLU A 86 -11.34 7.08 7.72
N HIS A 87 -11.75 7.59 6.56
CA HIS A 87 -12.52 6.84 5.58
C HIS A 87 -11.62 5.93 4.75
N VAL A 88 -12.16 4.80 4.29
CA VAL A 88 -11.43 3.86 3.43
C VAL A 88 -12.09 3.81 2.07
N ILE A 89 -11.35 4.28 1.06
CA ILE A 89 -11.71 4.10 -0.34
C ILE A 89 -11.32 2.68 -0.75
N SER A 90 -12.27 1.75 -0.66
CA SER A 90 -11.99 0.33 -0.85
C SER A 90 -11.46 -0.01 -2.24
N TYR A 91 -12.00 0.57 -3.31
CA TYR A 91 -11.48 0.37 -4.66
C TYR A 91 -10.74 1.62 -5.09
N ASN A 92 -9.42 1.58 -5.06
CA ASN A 92 -8.59 2.76 -5.33
C ASN A 92 -7.50 2.50 -6.36
N LEU A 93 -7.11 3.59 -7.03
CA LEU A 93 -5.85 3.73 -7.73
C LEU A 93 -4.98 4.65 -6.90
N SER A 94 -3.86 4.17 -6.36
CA SER A 94 -3.02 4.99 -5.47
C SER A 94 -1.53 4.80 -5.68
N GLY A 95 -0.77 5.83 -5.31
CA GLY A 95 0.69 5.90 -5.44
C GLY A 95 1.26 7.08 -4.67
N SER A 96 2.57 7.08 -4.46
CA SER A 96 3.28 8.20 -3.87
C SER A 96 3.89 9.06 -4.98
N PRO A 97 3.76 10.40 -4.91
CA PRO A 97 4.36 11.29 -5.90
C PRO A 97 5.87 11.41 -5.69
N GLU A 98 6.60 11.44 -6.79
CA GLU A 98 8.03 11.71 -6.85
C GLU A 98 8.27 12.93 -7.73
N PHE A 99 9.19 13.80 -7.33
CA PHE A 99 9.57 14.96 -8.14
C PHE A 99 10.29 14.46 -9.40
N GLU A 100 9.78 14.86 -10.56
CA GLU A 100 10.36 14.48 -11.85
C GLU A 100 11.20 15.63 -12.43
N SER A 101 10.61 16.83 -12.51
CA SER A 101 11.28 18.00 -13.10
C SER A 101 10.53 19.31 -12.81
N ARG A 102 11.15 20.44 -13.14
CA ARG A 102 10.44 21.73 -13.26
C ARG A 102 9.95 21.92 -14.69
N ALA A 103 8.72 22.39 -14.84
CA ALA A 103 8.16 22.83 -16.11
C ALA A 103 8.69 24.23 -16.49
N ALA A 104 8.56 24.58 -17.78
CA ALA A 104 9.03 25.84 -18.32
C ALA A 104 8.33 27.08 -17.71
N ASP A 105 7.09 26.91 -17.24
CA ASP A 105 6.30 27.94 -16.56
C ASP A 105 6.62 28.05 -15.06
N GLY A 106 7.57 27.25 -14.56
CA GLY A 106 7.98 27.22 -13.15
C GLY A 106 7.22 26.23 -12.28
N SER A 107 6.14 25.61 -12.79
CA SER A 107 5.39 24.57 -12.09
C SER A 107 6.21 23.29 -11.91
N PHE A 108 5.74 22.40 -11.05
CA PHE A 108 6.44 21.18 -10.64
C PHE A 108 5.80 19.97 -11.29
N ASN A 109 6.58 19.19 -12.02
CA ASN A 109 6.16 17.92 -12.62
C ASN A 109 6.43 16.78 -11.63
N TYR A 110 5.43 15.92 -11.46
CA TYR A 110 5.50 14.75 -10.61
C TYR A 110 5.19 13.48 -11.41
N LEU A 111 5.85 12.40 -11.03
CA LEU A 111 5.52 11.03 -11.41
C LEU A 111 5.01 10.31 -10.16
N ALA A 112 3.85 9.66 -10.24
CA ALA A 112 3.41 8.71 -9.24
C ALA A 112 3.28 7.34 -9.88
N GLN A 113 3.96 6.33 -9.32
CA GLN A 113 3.75 4.94 -9.68
C GLN A 113 2.50 4.42 -8.99
N MET A 114 1.45 4.20 -9.78
CA MET A 114 0.12 3.89 -9.30
C MET A 114 -0.17 2.39 -9.38
N SER A 115 -0.94 1.90 -8.40
CA SER A 115 -1.48 0.54 -8.38
C SER A 115 -2.99 0.58 -8.22
N PHE A 116 -3.71 -0.25 -8.98
CA PHE A 116 -5.12 -0.51 -8.76
C PHE A 116 -5.27 -1.56 -7.68
N SER A 117 -5.91 -1.23 -6.56
CA SER A 117 -6.02 -2.13 -5.42
C SER A 117 -7.41 -2.12 -4.79
N LYS A 118 -7.75 -3.24 -4.15
CA LYS A 118 -8.84 -3.35 -3.17
C LYS A 118 -8.24 -3.30 -1.77
N THR A 119 -8.65 -2.32 -0.97
CA THR A 119 -8.30 -2.23 0.45
C THR A 119 -9.51 -2.64 1.31
N GLU A 120 -9.30 -3.57 2.24
CA GLU A 120 -10.35 -3.96 3.19
C GLU A 120 -10.71 -2.80 4.13
N PRO A 121 -11.97 -2.68 4.58
CA PRO A 121 -12.41 -1.54 5.40
C PRO A 121 -11.62 -1.32 6.70
N ASN A 122 -11.07 -2.40 7.26
CA ASN A 122 -10.22 -2.38 8.46
C ASN A 122 -8.73 -2.06 8.15
N ARG A 123 -8.38 -1.82 6.88
CA ARG A 123 -7.02 -1.56 6.37
C ARG A 123 -6.02 -2.69 6.60
N SER A 124 -6.48 -3.91 6.94
CA SER A 124 -5.58 -5.03 7.24
C SER A 124 -4.87 -5.56 5.99
N THR A 125 -5.49 -5.39 4.83
CA THR A 125 -5.05 -6.00 3.57
C THR A 125 -5.36 -5.08 2.40
N SER A 126 -4.43 -5.03 1.45
CA SER A 126 -4.59 -4.39 0.16
C SER A 126 -4.12 -5.36 -0.92
N THR A 127 -4.97 -5.63 -1.92
CA THR A 127 -4.70 -6.60 -2.98
C THR A 127 -4.85 -5.96 -4.35
N ASP A 128 -3.98 -6.28 -5.29
CA ASP A 128 -4.06 -5.75 -6.65
C ASP A 128 -5.35 -6.22 -7.37
N LEU A 129 -5.94 -5.33 -8.15
CA LEU A 129 -7.17 -5.61 -8.92
C LEU A 129 -6.84 -6.26 -10.27
N THR A 130 -7.67 -7.20 -10.70
CA THR A 130 -7.59 -7.76 -12.05
C THR A 130 -8.08 -6.77 -13.10
N ARG A 131 -7.64 -6.95 -14.34
CA ARG A 131 -8.10 -6.18 -15.51
C ARG A 131 -9.62 -6.12 -15.61
N GLU A 132 -10.28 -7.27 -15.51
CA GLU A 132 -11.74 -7.39 -15.66
C GLU A 132 -12.47 -6.62 -14.56
N THR A 133 -11.89 -6.62 -13.35
CA THR A 133 -12.45 -5.88 -12.21
C THR A 133 -12.31 -4.37 -12.43
N ILE A 134 -11.15 -3.90 -12.89
CA ILE A 134 -10.91 -2.49 -13.21
C ILE A 134 -11.86 -2.04 -14.32
N GLN A 135 -11.95 -2.79 -15.42
CA GLN A 135 -12.87 -2.49 -16.52
C GLN A 135 -14.31 -2.36 -16.03
N ARG A 136 -14.83 -3.33 -15.27
CA ARG A 136 -16.19 -3.29 -14.72
C ARG A 136 -16.42 -2.10 -13.79
N LEU A 137 -15.42 -1.73 -12.98
CA LEU A 137 -15.51 -0.54 -12.13
C LEU A 137 -15.57 0.73 -12.97
N LEU A 138 -14.89 0.80 -14.11
CA LEU A 138 -14.80 2.01 -14.93
C LEU A 138 -15.83 2.10 -16.06
N GLU A 139 -16.46 0.99 -16.50
CA GLU A 139 -17.26 0.91 -17.72
C GLU A 139 -18.44 1.91 -17.80
N LYS A 140 -18.99 2.33 -16.66
CA LYS A 140 -20.12 3.28 -16.57
C LYS A 140 -19.70 4.68 -16.18
N ARG A 141 -18.39 4.95 -16.10
CA ARG A 141 -17.82 6.20 -15.61
C ARG A 141 -17.12 6.94 -16.73
N THR A 142 -17.27 8.26 -16.75
CA THR A 142 -16.52 9.14 -17.66
C THR A 142 -15.24 9.65 -17.03
N THR A 143 -15.23 9.82 -15.70
CA THR A 143 -14.08 10.26 -14.91
C THR A 143 -14.01 9.54 -13.57
N ILE A 144 -12.83 9.50 -12.96
CA ILE A 144 -12.64 9.14 -11.54
C ILE A 144 -12.12 10.34 -10.75
N PRO A 145 -12.58 10.57 -9.51
CA PRO A 145 -12.06 11.61 -8.65
C PRO A 145 -10.74 11.18 -8.01
N CYS A 146 -9.79 12.09 -7.93
CA CYS A 146 -8.50 11.90 -7.27
C CYS A 146 -8.20 13.08 -6.35
N LYS A 147 -7.59 12.80 -5.20
CA LYS A 147 -6.97 13.80 -4.34
C LYS A 147 -5.61 13.33 -3.89
N LEU A 148 -4.70 14.27 -3.76
CA LEU A 148 -3.47 14.07 -3.03
C LEU A 148 -3.66 14.58 -1.60
N TYR A 149 -3.19 13.80 -0.64
CA TYR A 149 -3.10 14.24 0.75
C TYR A 149 -1.65 14.27 1.21
N ILE A 150 -1.36 15.19 2.13
CA ILE A 150 -0.06 15.31 2.79
C ILE A 150 -0.31 15.32 4.29
N THR A 151 0.40 14.47 5.01
CA THR A 151 0.36 14.42 6.47
C THR A 151 1.59 15.11 7.04
N ALA A 152 1.41 15.90 8.09
CA ALA A 152 2.50 16.55 8.80
C ALA A 152 2.08 16.77 10.25
N PHE A 153 2.90 16.39 11.22
CA PHE A 153 2.60 16.63 12.63
C PHE A 153 3.17 17.98 13.07
N PRO A 154 2.44 18.82 13.83
CA PRO A 154 1.16 18.57 14.49
C PRO A 154 -0.06 19.11 13.72
N TYR A 155 -0.06 19.09 12.39
CA TYR A 155 -1.10 19.71 11.57
C TYR A 155 -2.18 18.73 11.09
N HIS A 156 -3.34 19.27 10.72
CA HIS A 156 -4.33 18.52 9.95
C HIS A 156 -3.72 18.11 8.61
N ALA A 157 -4.20 17.01 8.05
CA ALA A 157 -3.75 16.61 6.73
C ALA A 157 -4.20 17.64 5.70
N TYR A 158 -3.26 18.05 4.85
CA TYR A 158 -3.56 18.85 3.68
C TYR A 158 -4.19 17.97 2.60
N PHE A 159 -5.13 18.53 1.84
CA PHE A 159 -5.74 17.89 0.69
C PHE A 159 -5.78 18.85 -0.50
N THR A 160 -5.50 18.33 -1.70
CA THR A 160 -5.71 19.07 -2.95
C THR A 160 -7.19 19.22 -3.29
N LEU A 161 -7.48 20.09 -4.25
CA LEU A 161 -8.77 20.03 -4.97
C LEU A 161 -8.90 18.68 -5.69
N VAL A 162 -10.15 18.30 -6.00
CA VAL A 162 -10.44 17.07 -6.74
C VAL A 162 -9.93 17.20 -8.16
N MET A 163 -8.97 16.36 -8.54
CA MET A 163 -8.56 16.16 -9.93
C MET A 163 -9.42 15.04 -10.53
N ARG A 164 -10.10 15.31 -11.65
CA ARG A 164 -10.90 14.30 -12.35
C ARG A 164 -10.12 13.71 -13.51
N ILE A 165 -9.76 12.43 -13.41
CA ILE A 165 -9.05 11.72 -14.48
C ILE A 165 -10.07 11.10 -15.45
N PRO A 166 -9.97 11.34 -16.76
CA PRO A 166 -10.86 10.72 -17.73
C PRO A 166 -10.62 9.21 -17.83
N VAL A 167 -11.69 8.42 -17.78
CA VAL A 167 -11.64 6.96 -17.97
C VAL A 167 -11.09 6.60 -19.36
N SER A 168 -11.32 7.46 -20.36
CA SER A 168 -10.78 7.31 -21.71
C SER A 168 -9.25 7.35 -21.77
N VAL A 169 -8.56 7.85 -20.75
CA VAL A 169 -7.10 7.82 -20.63
C VAL A 169 -6.64 6.57 -19.86
N LEU A 170 -7.44 6.09 -18.91
CA LEU A 170 -7.10 4.93 -18.07
C LEU A 170 -7.26 3.60 -18.81
N LEU A 171 -8.44 3.37 -19.41
CA LEU A 171 -8.78 2.06 -19.99
C LEU A 171 -7.82 1.60 -21.09
N PRO A 172 -7.35 2.46 -22.01
CA PRO A 172 -6.38 2.02 -23.02
C PRO A 172 -5.08 1.49 -22.42
N GLU A 173 -4.60 2.04 -21.31
CA GLU A 173 -3.39 1.56 -20.64
C GLU A 173 -3.66 0.27 -19.85
N VAL A 174 -4.82 0.17 -19.20
CA VAL A 174 -5.29 -1.08 -18.56
C VAL A 174 -5.41 -2.22 -19.58
N ASP A 175 -5.85 -1.92 -20.80
CA ASP A 175 -5.98 -2.90 -21.87
C ASP A 175 -4.63 -3.33 -22.45
N LYS A 176 -3.61 -2.48 -22.36
CA LYS A 176 -2.22 -2.81 -22.75
C LYS A 176 -1.50 -3.60 -21.68
N HIS A 177 -1.72 -3.27 -20.41
CA HIS A 177 -0.95 -3.77 -19.27
C HIS A 177 -0.93 -5.29 -19.24
N ASP A 178 0.26 -5.88 -19.37
CA ASP A 178 0.39 -7.33 -19.31
C ASP A 178 0.29 -7.80 -17.85
N TYR A 179 -0.94 -8.09 -17.41
CA TYR A 179 -1.22 -8.69 -16.10
C TYR A 179 -0.74 -10.14 -16.00
N ARG A 180 -0.21 -10.72 -17.09
CA ARG A 180 0.44 -12.02 -16.97
C ARG A 180 1.61 -11.85 -16.01
N PRO A 181 1.77 -12.76 -15.03
CA PRO A 181 3.07 -12.89 -14.40
C PRO A 181 4.10 -13.04 -15.53
N TYR A 182 5.17 -12.26 -15.48
CA TYR A 182 6.33 -12.56 -16.30
C TYR A 182 6.76 -14.00 -15.96
N ILE A 183 6.42 -14.94 -16.84
CA ILE A 183 6.87 -16.33 -16.80
C ILE A 183 8.02 -16.37 -17.79
N PRO A 184 9.29 -16.39 -17.34
CA PRO A 184 10.41 -16.50 -18.26
C PRO A 184 10.24 -17.77 -19.11
N PRO A 185 10.57 -17.72 -20.41
CA PRO A 185 10.32 -18.82 -21.35
C PRO A 185 11.13 -20.10 -21.08
N TYR A 186 12.02 -20.11 -20.09
CA TYR A 186 12.84 -21.25 -19.71
C TYR A 186 12.33 -21.89 -18.42
N VAL A 187 11.24 -22.66 -18.52
CA VAL A 187 10.76 -23.53 -17.44
C VAL A 187 11.51 -24.85 -17.53
N TRP A 188 12.51 -25.06 -16.67
CA TRP A 188 13.00 -26.41 -16.38
C TRP A 188 12.03 -27.07 -15.39
N ALA A 189 11.74 -28.35 -15.62
CA ALA A 189 10.62 -29.09 -15.03
C ALA A 189 10.36 -28.78 -13.54
N ALA A 190 9.13 -28.37 -13.24
CA ALA A 190 8.68 -28.18 -11.86
C ALA A 190 8.83 -29.50 -11.07
N PRO A 191 9.52 -29.50 -9.91
CA PRO A 191 9.59 -30.70 -9.09
C PRO A 191 8.24 -30.97 -8.43
N THR A 192 7.78 -32.22 -8.48
CA THR A 192 6.65 -32.71 -7.66
C THR A 192 7.15 -33.01 -6.25
N LEU A 193 6.63 -32.28 -5.26
CA LEU A 193 6.97 -32.48 -3.84
C LEU A 193 6.02 -33.52 -3.18
N PRO A 194 6.53 -34.37 -2.28
CA PRO A 194 5.70 -35.28 -1.47
C PRO A 194 4.97 -34.55 -0.34
N ASP A 195 3.87 -35.15 0.14
CA ASP A 195 3.00 -34.60 1.19
C ASP A 195 3.80 -34.20 2.45
N ALA A 196 3.74 -32.91 2.81
CA ALA A 196 4.53 -32.35 3.91
C ALA A 196 4.13 -32.90 5.30
N THR A 197 5.14 -33.33 6.05
CA THR A 197 5.07 -33.78 7.45
C THR A 197 4.75 -32.59 8.38
N PRO A 198 3.89 -32.76 9.40
CA PRO A 198 3.53 -31.67 10.32
C PRO A 198 4.68 -31.32 11.29
N LEU A 199 4.85 -30.03 11.56
CA LEU A 199 5.62 -29.54 12.71
C LEU A 199 4.69 -29.43 13.94
N ALA A 200 5.18 -29.91 15.07
CA ALA A 200 4.44 -30.04 16.34
C ALA A 200 4.47 -28.72 17.16
N PRO A 201 3.79 -28.65 18.33
CA PRO A 201 2.70 -27.72 18.57
C PRO A 201 3.11 -26.56 19.48
N PHE A 202 2.86 -25.32 19.07
CA PHE A 202 2.85 -24.18 19.99
C PHE A 202 1.58 -23.34 19.81
N ALA A 203 0.98 -23.03 20.97
CA ALA A 203 -0.06 -22.05 21.26
C ALA A 203 -1.52 -22.38 20.84
N ARG A 204 -2.25 -22.91 21.83
CA ARG A 204 -3.72 -22.75 21.97
C ARG A 204 -4.09 -21.26 21.90
N GLN A 205 -4.79 -20.83 20.85
CA GLN A 205 -5.98 -19.93 20.92
C GLN A 205 -6.50 -19.47 19.54
N VAL A 206 -6.40 -20.30 18.50
CA VAL A 206 -7.41 -20.40 17.43
C VAL A 206 -7.35 -21.86 17.01
N GLU A 207 -8.46 -22.61 17.06
CA GLU A 207 -8.50 -23.98 16.49
C GLU A 207 -8.50 -23.91 14.96
N ALA A 208 -7.45 -23.34 14.40
CA ALA A 208 -7.14 -23.44 12.98
C ALA A 208 -5.67 -23.87 12.91
N THR A 209 -5.44 -25.10 12.45
CA THR A 209 -4.08 -25.56 12.15
C THR A 209 -3.51 -24.66 11.06
N MET A 210 -2.57 -23.79 11.44
CA MET A 210 -1.78 -23.03 10.47
C MET A 210 -0.68 -23.92 9.92
N TYR A 211 -0.64 -24.04 8.60
CA TYR A 211 0.45 -24.64 7.84
C TYR A 211 1.40 -23.53 7.46
N SER A 212 2.66 -23.61 7.90
CA SER A 212 3.70 -22.73 7.38
C SER A 212 4.97 -23.48 7.01
N ALA A 213 5.66 -22.99 5.99
CA ALA A 213 6.95 -23.51 5.56
C ALA A 213 7.80 -22.43 4.92
N ARG A 214 9.11 -22.53 5.13
CA ARG A 214 10.11 -21.89 4.27
C ARG A 214 10.63 -22.97 3.33
N LEU A 215 10.41 -22.79 2.05
CA LEU A 215 10.84 -23.73 1.01
C LEU A 215 12.31 -23.48 0.67
N PRO A 216 13.17 -24.51 0.70
CA PRO A 216 14.54 -24.39 0.23
C PRO A 216 14.55 -24.30 -1.29
N ILE A 217 15.38 -23.41 -1.81
CA ILE A 217 15.69 -23.29 -3.22
C ILE A 217 17.11 -23.79 -3.40
N THR A 218 17.23 -24.92 -4.09
CA THR A 218 18.52 -25.59 -4.33
C THR A 218 18.71 -25.84 -5.81
N ASP A 219 19.96 -25.75 -6.24
CA ASP A 219 20.41 -26.19 -7.55
C ASP A 219 20.13 -27.69 -7.71
N ALA A 220 19.47 -28.08 -8.80
CA ALA A 220 18.99 -29.45 -9.00
C ALA A 220 20.13 -30.46 -9.26
N GLU A 221 21.27 -30.01 -9.78
CA GLU A 221 22.40 -30.87 -10.10
C GLU A 221 23.34 -31.07 -8.91
N THR A 222 23.57 -30.00 -8.16
CA THR A 222 24.56 -29.95 -7.08
C THR A 222 23.95 -30.03 -5.69
N GLY A 223 22.64 -29.81 -5.56
CA GLY A 223 21.92 -29.73 -4.27
C GLY A 223 22.30 -28.52 -3.43
N ARG A 224 23.07 -27.57 -3.97
CA ARG A 224 23.53 -26.38 -3.24
C ARG A 224 22.40 -25.36 -3.14
N ALA A 225 22.31 -24.70 -1.99
CA ALA A 225 21.39 -23.59 -1.80
C ALA A 225 21.66 -22.46 -2.81
N LEU A 226 20.59 -21.86 -3.33
CA LEU A 226 20.63 -20.70 -4.22
C LEU A 226 20.16 -19.46 -3.45
N PRO A 227 21.07 -18.69 -2.84
CA PRO A 227 20.73 -17.48 -2.11
C PRO A 227 20.47 -16.31 -3.06
N ARG A 228 19.61 -15.38 -2.62
CA ARG A 228 19.29 -14.13 -3.33
C ARG A 228 18.75 -14.31 -4.75
N VAL A 229 18.09 -15.42 -5.04
CA VAL A 229 17.43 -15.66 -6.34
C VAL A 229 15.95 -15.32 -6.25
N ALA A 230 15.41 -14.71 -7.29
CA ALA A 230 13.99 -14.40 -7.33
C ALA A 230 13.16 -15.69 -7.55
N TYR A 231 11.96 -15.72 -7.00
CA TYR A 231 11.04 -16.84 -7.13
C TYR A 231 9.58 -16.38 -7.11
N VAL A 232 8.70 -17.25 -7.59
CA VAL A 232 7.24 -17.12 -7.51
C VAL A 232 6.65 -18.39 -6.94
N ILE A 233 5.70 -18.24 -6.02
CA ILE A 233 4.88 -19.34 -5.50
C ILE A 233 3.47 -19.17 -6.06
N GLN A 234 3.02 -20.13 -6.87
CA GLN A 234 1.62 -20.23 -7.27
C GLN A 234 0.86 -21.10 -6.27
N ARG A 235 -0.12 -20.49 -5.61
CA ARG A 235 -1.06 -21.18 -4.72
C ARG A 235 -2.10 -21.98 -5.50
N LYS A 236 -2.84 -22.82 -4.79
CA LYS A 236 -3.88 -23.68 -5.37
C LYS A 236 -4.99 -22.90 -6.08
N ASP A 237 -5.34 -21.73 -5.55
CA ASP A 237 -6.36 -20.83 -6.11
C ASP A 237 -5.84 -19.97 -7.28
N GLY A 238 -4.56 -20.12 -7.64
CA GLY A 238 -3.90 -19.36 -8.69
C GLY A 238 -3.24 -18.07 -8.22
N TYR A 239 -3.35 -17.70 -6.93
CA TYR A 239 -2.65 -16.55 -6.36
C TYR A 239 -1.14 -16.74 -6.46
N LEU A 240 -0.42 -15.64 -6.73
CA LEU A 240 1.03 -15.65 -6.93
C LEU A 240 1.71 -14.83 -5.83
N GLU A 241 2.62 -15.47 -5.09
CA GLU A 241 3.48 -14.83 -4.10
C GLU A 241 4.88 -14.70 -4.67
N TYR A 242 5.39 -13.48 -4.74
CA TYR A 242 6.72 -13.19 -5.26
C TYR A 242 7.70 -13.02 -4.11
N GLY A 243 8.95 -13.42 -4.31
CA GLY A 243 10.00 -13.11 -3.36
C GLY A 243 11.40 -13.32 -3.89
N THR A 244 12.37 -13.01 -3.04
CA THR A 244 13.79 -13.30 -3.26
C THR A 244 14.26 -14.20 -2.14
N SER A 245 15.04 -15.23 -2.46
CA SER A 245 15.52 -16.17 -1.46
C SER A 245 16.51 -15.48 -0.51
N ASP A 246 16.53 -15.90 0.74
CA ASP A 246 17.43 -15.32 1.74
C ASP A 246 18.89 -15.73 1.51
N SER A 247 19.79 -15.36 2.43
CA SER A 247 21.22 -15.72 2.37
C SER A 247 21.48 -17.22 2.45
N GLU A 248 20.50 -18.02 2.88
CA GLU A 248 20.58 -19.47 3.01
C GLU A 248 19.80 -20.19 1.90
N GLY A 249 19.22 -19.45 0.95
CA GLY A 249 18.47 -19.99 -0.18
C GLY A 249 17.03 -20.37 0.14
N TYR A 250 16.41 -19.80 1.17
CA TYR A 250 15.02 -20.06 1.52
C TYR A 250 14.07 -18.97 1.02
N THR A 251 12.86 -19.40 0.67
CA THR A 251 11.72 -18.50 0.45
C THR A 251 11.30 -17.77 1.74
N HIS A 252 10.39 -16.81 1.60
CA HIS A 252 9.66 -16.22 2.71
C HIS A 252 8.78 -17.29 3.36
N GLU A 253 8.30 -17.02 4.57
CA GLU A 253 7.39 -17.95 5.24
C GLU A 253 6.04 -17.97 4.51
N VAL A 254 5.73 -19.09 3.87
CA VAL A 254 4.43 -19.34 3.23
C VAL A 254 3.48 -19.81 4.31
N MET A 255 2.34 -19.15 4.48
CA MET A 255 1.34 -19.50 5.49
C MET A 255 -0.02 -19.83 4.87
N SER A 256 -0.70 -20.84 5.41
CA SER A 256 -2.04 -21.24 5.00
C SER A 256 -2.84 -21.80 6.17
N LEU A 257 -4.16 -21.59 6.16
CA LEU A 257 -5.08 -22.20 7.13
C LEU A 257 -5.52 -23.61 6.71
N THR A 258 -5.19 -24.03 5.48
CA THR A 258 -5.54 -25.34 4.92
C THR A 258 -4.32 -25.96 4.25
N ARG A 259 -4.26 -27.30 4.19
CA ARG A 259 -3.27 -27.95 3.34
C ARG A 259 -3.53 -27.57 1.89
N GLU A 260 -2.49 -27.09 1.22
CA GLU A 260 -2.55 -26.82 -0.21
C GLU A 260 -1.27 -27.29 -0.89
N THR A 261 -1.41 -27.63 -2.16
CA THR A 261 -0.28 -27.85 -3.05
C THR A 261 0.04 -26.52 -3.70
N ILE A 262 1.25 -26.04 -3.49
CA ILE A 262 1.80 -24.86 -4.14
C ILE A 262 2.81 -25.28 -5.20
N LYS A 263 3.05 -24.40 -6.17
CA LYS A 263 4.13 -24.55 -7.15
C LYS A 263 5.14 -23.45 -6.93
N LEU A 264 6.41 -23.81 -6.75
CA LEU A 264 7.50 -22.87 -6.62
C LEU A 264 8.26 -22.79 -7.95
N TYR A 265 8.50 -21.57 -8.41
CA TYR A 265 9.20 -21.25 -9.64
C TYR A 265 10.39 -20.37 -9.33
N LEU A 266 11.53 -20.64 -9.95
CA LEU A 266 12.65 -19.70 -9.96
C LEU A 266 12.44 -18.64 -11.04
N VAL A 267 12.88 -17.43 -10.75
CA VAL A 267 12.87 -16.28 -11.67
C VAL A 267 14.32 -15.93 -11.93
N ASP A 268 14.72 -16.03 -13.20
CA ASP A 268 16.04 -15.59 -13.69
C ASP A 268 16.17 -14.06 -13.65
#